data_AF-A0A166L1T2-F1
#
_entry.id   AF-A0A166L1T2-F1
#
_cell.length_a   1.000
_cell.length_b   1.000
_cell.length_c   1.000
_cell.angle_alpha   90.00
_cell.angle_beta   90.00
_cell.angle_gamma   90.00
#
_symmetry.space_group_name_H-M   'P 1'
#
loop_
_entity.id
_entity.type
_entity.pdbx_description
1 polymer ?
#
loop_
_entity_poly.entity_id
_entity_poly.type
_entity_poly.pdbx_seq_one_letter_code
_entity_poly.pdbx_strand_id
1 'polypeptide(L)'
;MYSSGFNASISSASYATSAPSSPPNPSRSPPAAMLSRNGVHSNTAMTASPVTSTHVVPSPAATSSSTALPIPVIDTQTLSTLHNVVSRFLDGHRDAYGKRQSALWLFTNWGRTIISFNTVIYHRLQTGVDCYAEIINFVARSKTEVLFQTKLLGWQTPGEWRAQTTDIFSYVIAPLVRCHSQFSGPGWSYFIYEDSLQRLAKKALHSVKLHLGRYPLTRLDPSDHITGSVVNSFMRSPALHAFETHLGTGMTVAVDDVHLPLKADMIQPPFEFESAAPTVSSVAPIIASYT
;
A
#
# COMPACT_ATOMS: atom_id res chain seq x y z
N MET A 1 58.52 1.09 -19.10
CA MET A 1 58.60 1.32 -20.56
C MET A 1 57.19 1.20 -21.12
N TYR A 2 56.71 2.27 -21.79
CA TYR A 2 55.40 2.50 -22.45
C TYR A 2 54.16 2.36 -21.52
N SER A 3 53.44 3.40 -21.07
CA SER A 3 53.05 4.74 -21.58
C SER A 3 52.17 4.73 -22.83
N SER A 4 50.84 4.84 -22.60
CA SER A 4 49.81 5.38 -23.49
C SER A 4 48.50 5.44 -22.66
N GLY A 5 47.90 6.57 -22.30
CA GLY A 5 47.87 7.87 -22.96
C GLY A 5 46.64 7.95 -23.85
N PHE A 6 45.47 8.19 -23.28
CA PHE A 6 44.30 8.65 -24.02
C PHE A 6 43.67 9.86 -23.30
N ASN A 7 44.07 11.03 -23.78
CA ASN A 7 43.34 12.28 -23.64
C ASN A 7 42.12 12.21 -24.56
N ALA A 8 40.94 12.50 -24.04
CA ALA A 8 39.80 12.90 -24.85
C ALA A 8 39.25 14.20 -24.29
N SER A 9 39.14 15.15 -25.20
CA SER A 9 39.05 16.58 -25.00
C SER A 9 37.68 17.03 -24.53
N ILE A 10 37.70 18.10 -23.75
CA ILE A 10 36.58 18.95 -23.39
C ILE A 10 35.88 19.43 -24.66
N SER A 11 34.56 19.26 -24.72
CA SER A 11 33.67 20.06 -25.57
C SER A 11 32.63 20.70 -24.68
N SER A 12 32.86 21.98 -24.41
CA SER A 12 31.93 22.90 -23.76
C SER A 12 30.78 23.17 -24.72
N ALA A 13 29.58 22.71 -24.37
CA ALA A 13 28.35 23.11 -25.04
C ALA A 13 27.53 23.98 -24.08
N SER A 14 27.66 25.28 -24.27
CA SER A 14 26.84 26.33 -23.67
C SER A 14 25.44 26.23 -24.26
N TYR A 15 24.47 25.73 -23.50
CA TYR A 15 23.06 25.86 -23.88
C TYR A 15 22.31 26.76 -22.90
N ALA A 16 21.68 27.74 -23.52
CA ALA A 16 21.07 28.90 -22.93
C ALA A 16 19.88 28.54 -22.05
N THR A 17 19.79 29.29 -20.96
CA THR A 17 18.67 29.39 -20.04
C THR A 17 17.45 29.96 -20.78
N SER A 18 16.39 29.15 -20.93
CA SER A 18 15.06 29.65 -21.26
C SER A 18 14.10 29.24 -20.17
N ALA A 19 13.81 30.18 -19.28
CA ALA A 19 12.80 30.09 -18.24
C ALA A 19 11.39 30.09 -18.85
N PRO A 20 10.51 29.13 -18.52
CA PRO A 20 9.09 29.29 -18.78
C PRO A 20 8.46 30.16 -17.69
N SER A 21 7.86 31.24 -18.16
CA SER A 21 7.05 32.23 -17.46
C SER A 21 5.93 31.61 -16.61
N SER A 22 5.85 32.04 -15.35
CA SER A 22 4.73 31.81 -14.43
C SER A 22 3.42 32.41 -14.96
N PRO A 23 2.29 31.68 -14.92
CA PRO A 23 0.99 32.30 -15.13
C PRO A 23 0.55 33.14 -13.89
N PRO A 24 -0.24 34.20 -14.11
CA PRO A 24 -0.54 35.22 -13.12
C PRO A 24 -1.52 34.75 -12.04
N ASN A 25 -1.24 35.24 -10.84
CA ASN A 25 -1.99 35.11 -9.60
C ASN A 25 -3.29 35.93 -9.66
N PRO A 26 -4.50 35.36 -9.54
CA PRO A 26 -5.69 36.15 -9.27
C PRO A 26 -5.85 36.35 -7.76
N SER A 27 -5.48 37.55 -7.34
CA SER A 27 -5.92 38.18 -6.09
C SER A 27 -7.44 38.12 -5.95
N ARG A 28 -7.95 37.46 -4.91
CA ARG A 28 -9.32 37.69 -4.43
C ARG A 28 -9.37 37.74 -2.91
N SER A 29 -9.71 38.93 -2.45
CA SER A 29 -9.82 39.41 -1.08
C SER A 29 -10.86 38.64 -0.23
N PRO A 30 -10.76 38.72 1.12
CA PRO A 30 -11.63 37.99 2.04
C PRO A 30 -12.94 38.73 2.32
N PRO A 31 -14.05 38.04 2.67
CA PRO A 31 -15.18 38.67 3.32
C PRO A 31 -15.12 38.52 4.85
N ALA A 32 -15.02 39.69 5.47
CA ALA A 32 -15.69 40.18 6.68
C ALA A 32 -16.11 39.17 7.76
N ALA A 33 -15.50 39.35 8.94
CA ALA A 33 -16.08 39.02 10.23
C ALA A 33 -17.41 39.78 10.44
N MET A 34 -18.47 39.06 10.80
CA MET A 34 -19.64 39.65 11.46
C MET A 34 -19.58 39.39 12.95
N LEU A 35 -19.44 40.50 13.67
CA LEU A 35 -19.72 40.67 15.09
C LEU A 35 -21.24 40.69 15.32
N SER A 36 -21.72 39.88 16.24
CA SER A 36 -22.85 40.17 17.15
C SER A 36 -22.46 39.52 18.48
N ARG A 37 -22.09 40.23 19.55
CA ARG A 37 -22.69 41.34 20.31
C ARG A 37 -24.06 41.02 20.93
N ASN A 38 -23.95 40.55 22.17
CA ASN A 38 -24.70 40.89 23.39
C ASN A 38 -26.12 40.34 23.66
N GLY A 39 -26.20 39.65 24.81
CA GLY A 39 -27.32 39.55 25.76
C GLY A 39 -26.90 38.54 26.84
N VAL A 40 -26.20 38.92 27.92
CA VAL A 40 -26.64 39.51 29.21
C VAL A 40 -27.91 38.88 29.81
N HIS A 41 -27.79 38.48 31.09
CA HIS A 41 -28.78 38.02 32.10
C HIS A 41 -28.75 36.49 32.32
N SER A 42 -28.62 35.92 33.52
CA SER A 42 -28.50 36.45 34.89
C SER A 42 -27.90 35.36 35.79
N ASN A 43 -27.18 35.80 36.82
CA ASN A 43 -26.80 34.97 37.97
C ASN A 43 -28.04 34.55 38.76
N THR A 44 -28.15 33.26 39.09
CA THR A 44 -28.79 32.83 40.34
C THR A 44 -27.98 31.68 40.93
N ALA A 45 -27.12 32.02 41.89
CA ALA A 45 -26.55 31.06 42.81
C ALA A 45 -27.66 30.55 43.73
N MET A 46 -27.90 29.25 43.73
CA MET A 46 -28.65 28.59 44.81
C MET A 46 -27.71 27.63 45.52
N THR A 47 -27.29 28.07 46.71
CA THR A 47 -26.72 27.25 47.76
C THR A 47 -27.80 26.26 48.22
N ALA A 48 -27.59 24.97 47.98
CA ALA A 48 -28.41 23.90 48.55
C ALA A 48 -27.54 23.08 49.51
N SER A 49 -27.97 23.04 50.76
CA SER A 49 -27.39 22.33 51.89
C SER A 49 -27.34 20.81 51.68
N PRO A 50 -26.40 20.09 52.33
CA PRO A 50 -26.22 18.66 52.14
C PRO A 50 -27.34 17.88 52.83
N VAL A 51 -28.05 17.05 52.06
CA VAL A 51 -28.98 16.06 52.60
C VAL A 51 -28.17 14.82 52.98
N THR A 52 -28.05 14.57 54.28
CA THR A 52 -27.53 13.34 54.86
C THR A 52 -28.48 12.20 54.52
N SER A 53 -28.18 11.43 53.48
CA SER A 53 -28.90 10.20 53.17
C SER A 53 -28.05 9.02 53.59
N THR A 54 -28.44 8.38 54.69
CA THR A 54 -27.89 7.13 55.22
C THR A 54 -28.19 6.01 54.22
N HIS A 55 -27.28 5.78 53.27
CA HIS A 55 -27.36 4.63 52.38
C HIS A 55 -26.69 3.44 53.08
N VAL A 56 -27.51 2.49 53.53
CA VAL A 56 -27.08 1.19 54.01
C VAL A 56 -26.28 0.52 52.88
N VAL A 57 -25.05 0.13 53.19
CA VAL A 57 -24.17 -0.66 52.32
C VAL A 57 -24.60 -2.12 52.44
N PRO A 58 -25.11 -2.77 51.37
CA PRO A 58 -25.23 -4.22 51.36
C PRO A 58 -23.85 -4.80 51.12
N SER A 59 -23.39 -5.59 52.09
CA SER A 59 -22.19 -6.42 52.00
C SER A 59 -22.30 -7.36 50.78
N PRO A 60 -21.35 -7.37 49.83
CA PRO A 60 -21.40 -8.31 48.72
C PRO A 60 -21.08 -9.71 49.23
N ALA A 61 -22.10 -10.55 49.27
CA ALA A 61 -21.95 -11.99 49.44
C ALA A 61 -21.08 -12.54 48.31
N ALA A 62 -19.90 -13.04 48.67
CA ALA A 62 -19.00 -13.74 47.79
C ALA A 62 -19.59 -15.11 47.45
N THR A 63 -20.22 -15.24 46.27
CA THR A 63 -20.26 -16.48 45.48
C THR A 63 -20.85 -16.18 44.11
N SER A 64 -20.02 -15.65 43.22
CA SER A 64 -20.29 -15.65 41.79
C SER A 64 -19.36 -16.68 41.16
N SER A 65 -19.92 -17.84 40.84
CA SER A 65 -19.32 -18.84 39.97
C SER A 65 -18.93 -18.15 38.66
N SER A 66 -17.65 -17.82 38.53
CA SER A 66 -17.05 -17.31 37.30
C SER A 66 -17.22 -18.38 36.24
N THR A 67 -18.25 -18.23 35.42
CA THR A 67 -18.39 -19.00 34.18
C THR A 67 -17.39 -18.36 33.23
N ALA A 68 -16.15 -18.85 33.29
CA ALA A 68 -15.12 -18.51 32.33
C ALA A 68 -15.67 -18.83 30.94
N LEU A 69 -15.89 -17.77 30.15
CA LEU A 69 -16.28 -17.93 28.75
C LEU A 69 -15.27 -18.88 28.09
N PRO A 70 -15.72 -19.92 27.38
CA PRO A 70 -14.82 -20.83 26.71
C PRO A 70 -13.99 -20.02 25.72
N ILE A 71 -12.69 -19.92 25.99
CA ILE A 71 -11.71 -19.39 25.04
C ILE A 71 -11.85 -20.26 23.79
N PRO A 72 -12.22 -19.70 22.62
CA PRO A 72 -12.33 -20.49 21.41
C PRO A 72 -10.97 -21.11 21.12
N VAL A 73 -10.89 -22.43 21.25
CA VAL A 73 -9.72 -23.20 20.85
C VAL A 73 -9.63 -23.05 19.35
N ILE A 74 -8.70 -22.20 18.90
CA ILE A 74 -8.42 -22.02 17.48
C ILE A 74 -7.96 -23.37 16.94
N ASP A 75 -8.71 -23.94 16.01
CA ASP A 75 -8.36 -25.20 15.37
C ASP A 75 -7.10 -25.02 14.51
N THR A 76 -5.98 -25.43 15.10
CA THR A 76 -4.64 -25.38 14.48
C THR A 76 -4.54 -26.22 13.21
N GLN A 77 -5.37 -27.25 13.06
CA GLN A 77 -5.38 -28.12 11.87
C GLN A 77 -5.96 -27.40 10.65
N THR A 78 -7.06 -26.66 10.85
CA THR A 78 -7.66 -25.82 9.80
C THR A 78 -6.70 -24.72 9.33
N LEU A 79 -5.98 -24.07 10.25
CA LEU A 79 -4.98 -23.04 9.91
C LEU A 79 -3.77 -23.59 9.15
N SER A 80 -3.25 -24.75 9.57
CA SER A 80 -2.15 -25.45 8.87
C SER A 80 -2.54 -25.82 7.45
N THR A 81 -3.77 -26.33 7.27
CA THR A 81 -4.30 -26.70 5.96
C THR A 81 -4.38 -25.50 5.03
N LEU A 82 -4.91 -24.37 5.52
CA LEU A 82 -5.00 -23.13 4.76
C LEU A 82 -3.62 -22.63 4.32
N HIS A 83 -2.66 -22.55 5.25
CA HIS A 83 -1.29 -22.13 4.92
C HIS A 83 -0.67 -23.03 3.83
N ASN A 84 -0.85 -24.34 3.91
CA ASN A 84 -0.32 -25.29 2.94
C ASN A 84 -0.97 -25.13 1.56
N VAL A 85 -2.29 -24.91 1.50
CA VAL A 85 -3.02 -24.65 0.24
C VAL A 85 -2.50 -23.38 -0.42
N VAL A 86 -2.38 -22.29 0.34
CA VAL A 86 -1.88 -21.02 -0.16
C VAL A 86 -0.42 -21.14 -0.59
N SER A 87 0.44 -21.80 0.19
CA SER A 87 1.84 -22.01 -0.19
C SER A 87 1.98 -22.80 -1.49
N ARG A 88 1.22 -23.88 -1.67
CA ARG A 88 1.25 -24.65 -2.92
C ARG A 88 0.75 -23.83 -4.12
N PHE A 89 -0.31 -23.04 -3.92
CA PHE A 89 -0.81 -22.16 -4.96
C PHE A 89 0.26 -21.14 -5.39
N LEU A 90 0.90 -20.47 -4.43
CA LEU A 90 1.96 -19.49 -4.69
C LEU A 90 3.22 -20.14 -5.29
N ASP A 91 3.53 -21.39 -4.93
CA ASP A 91 4.63 -22.13 -5.55
C ASP A 91 4.38 -22.48 -7.02
N GLY A 92 3.13 -22.80 -7.37
CA GLY A 92 2.72 -23.09 -8.74
C GLY A 92 2.60 -21.85 -9.63
N HIS A 93 2.49 -20.66 -9.04
CA HIS A 93 2.35 -19.39 -9.75
C HIS A 93 3.41 -18.41 -9.27
N ARG A 94 4.61 -18.53 -9.85
CA ARG A 94 5.73 -17.61 -9.59
C ARG A 94 5.76 -16.52 -10.65
N ASP A 95 6.35 -15.39 -10.31
CA ASP A 95 6.61 -14.32 -11.27
C ASP A 95 7.72 -14.71 -12.27
N ALA A 96 8.00 -13.82 -13.23
CA ALA A 96 9.05 -14.01 -14.23
C ALA A 96 10.46 -14.20 -13.63
N TYR A 97 10.66 -13.85 -12.36
CA TYR A 97 11.92 -14.00 -11.62
C TYR A 97 11.93 -15.24 -10.71
N GLY A 98 10.89 -16.09 -10.80
CA GLY A 98 10.77 -17.30 -9.99
C GLY A 98 10.43 -17.03 -8.52
N LYS A 99 9.90 -15.85 -8.19
CA LYS A 99 9.46 -15.48 -6.84
C LYS A 99 7.96 -15.69 -6.67
N ARG A 100 7.54 -16.04 -5.45
CA ARG A 100 6.11 -16.05 -5.09
C ARG A 100 5.60 -14.61 -5.01
N GLN A 101 4.28 -14.45 -5.02
CA GLN A 101 3.67 -13.15 -4.79
C GLN A 101 4.08 -12.55 -3.45
N SER A 102 4.35 -11.24 -3.47
CA SER A 102 4.60 -10.46 -2.27
C SER A 102 3.31 -10.13 -1.52
N ALA A 103 3.41 -9.97 -0.20
CA ALA A 103 2.38 -9.37 0.65
C ALA A 103 2.28 -7.84 0.51
N LEU A 104 3.24 -7.19 -0.16
CA LEU A 104 3.32 -5.74 -0.33
C LEU A 104 3.36 -5.35 -1.80
N TRP A 105 2.41 -4.53 -2.24
CA TRP A 105 2.28 -4.10 -3.63
C TRP A 105 2.43 -2.59 -3.77
N LEU A 106 2.85 -2.15 -4.96
CA LEU A 106 2.77 -0.74 -5.36
C LEU A 106 1.57 -0.52 -6.24
N PHE A 107 0.75 0.45 -5.88
CA PHE A 107 -0.31 0.96 -6.73
C PHE A 107 0.27 1.86 -7.82
N THR A 108 -0.16 1.67 -9.06
CA THR A 108 0.32 2.49 -10.17
C THR A 108 -0.25 3.91 -10.12
N ASN A 109 0.49 4.85 -10.71
CA ASN A 109 -0.01 6.20 -10.98
C ASN A 109 -1.00 6.25 -12.14
N TRP A 110 -1.16 5.16 -12.89
CA TRP A 110 -2.04 5.08 -14.06
C TRP A 110 -3.52 4.88 -13.68
N GLY A 111 -4.43 5.42 -14.50
CA GLY A 111 -5.87 5.35 -14.28
C GLY A 111 -6.46 6.61 -13.62
N ARG A 112 -7.77 6.58 -13.36
CA ARG A 112 -8.54 7.72 -12.85
C ARG A 112 -9.20 7.44 -11.51
N THR A 113 -9.28 6.18 -11.11
CA THR A 113 -9.93 5.81 -9.85
C THR A 113 -9.19 6.42 -8.66
N ILE A 114 -9.97 7.04 -7.77
CA ILE A 114 -9.50 7.56 -6.49
C ILE A 114 -9.61 6.43 -5.46
N ILE A 115 -8.51 6.14 -4.79
CA ILE A 115 -8.38 5.09 -3.81
C ILE A 115 -9.04 5.50 -2.49
N SER A 116 -10.02 4.71 -2.06
CA SER A 116 -10.69 4.82 -0.77
C SER A 116 -10.84 3.46 -0.09
N PHE A 117 -11.50 3.45 1.06
CA PHE A 117 -12.03 2.21 1.61
C PHE A 117 -12.95 1.54 0.60
N ASN A 118 -12.95 0.21 0.62
CA ASN A 118 -13.70 -0.68 -0.25
C ASN A 118 -13.34 -0.59 -1.75
N THR A 119 -12.32 0.18 -2.12
CA THR A 119 -11.80 0.15 -3.48
C THR A 119 -11.21 -1.23 -3.74
N VAL A 120 -11.71 -1.90 -4.77
CA VAL A 120 -11.15 -3.17 -5.23
C VAL A 120 -9.99 -2.88 -6.15
N ILE A 121 -8.84 -3.43 -5.78
CA ILE A 121 -7.62 -3.39 -6.56
C ILE A 121 -7.32 -4.77 -7.11
N TYR A 122 -6.53 -4.75 -8.17
CA TYR A 122 -6.12 -5.92 -8.89
C TYR A 122 -4.61 -5.84 -9.12
N HIS A 123 -3.90 -6.92 -8.81
CA HIS A 123 -2.46 -7.08 -8.96
C HIS A 123 -2.15 -8.21 -9.94
N ARG A 124 -1.49 -7.91 -11.06
CA ARG A 124 -1.03 -8.90 -12.03
C ARG A 124 0.32 -9.47 -11.61
N LEU A 125 0.40 -10.75 -11.26
CA LEU A 125 1.68 -11.42 -11.01
C LEU A 125 2.38 -11.79 -12.32
N GLN A 126 1.63 -12.40 -13.23
CA GLN A 126 2.06 -12.74 -14.59
C GLN A 126 0.83 -12.83 -15.50
N THR A 127 1.04 -12.97 -16.81
CA THR A 127 -0.07 -13.09 -17.77
C THR A 127 -1.00 -14.24 -17.38
N GLY A 128 -2.28 -13.89 -17.16
CA GLY A 128 -3.33 -14.84 -16.78
C GLY A 128 -3.37 -15.22 -15.29
N VAL A 129 -2.47 -14.70 -14.46
CA VAL A 129 -2.48 -14.90 -12.99
C VAL A 129 -2.59 -13.56 -12.29
N ASP A 130 -3.77 -13.36 -11.73
CA ASP A 130 -4.30 -12.06 -11.36
C ASP A 130 -4.88 -12.17 -9.93
N CYS A 131 -4.43 -11.31 -9.02
CA CYS A 131 -4.85 -11.30 -7.62
C CYS A 131 -5.76 -10.10 -7.35
N TYR A 132 -6.89 -10.32 -6.68
CA TYR A 132 -7.85 -9.26 -6.37
C TYR A 132 -7.90 -9.03 -4.86
N ALA A 133 -7.92 -7.78 -4.46
CA ALA A 133 -7.99 -7.39 -3.06
C ALA A 133 -8.83 -6.14 -2.87
N GLU A 134 -9.44 -6.01 -1.70
CA GLU A 134 -10.20 -4.85 -1.29
C GLU A 134 -9.41 -4.03 -0.27
N ILE A 135 -9.41 -2.71 -0.38
CA ILE A 135 -8.83 -1.82 0.63
C ILE A 135 -9.74 -1.73 1.84
N ILE A 136 -9.30 -2.28 2.96
CA ILE A 136 -10.13 -2.39 4.17
C ILE A 136 -9.70 -1.44 5.29
N ASN A 137 -8.44 -0.99 5.30
CA ASN A 137 -7.93 -0.19 6.39
C ASN A 137 -6.77 0.72 5.98
N PHE A 138 -6.72 1.90 6.60
CA PHE A 138 -5.60 2.83 6.51
C PHE A 138 -4.57 2.44 7.58
N VAL A 139 -3.29 2.42 7.21
CA VAL A 139 -2.21 2.06 8.15
C VAL A 139 -1.37 3.27 8.48
N ALA A 140 -0.83 3.93 7.46
CA ALA A 140 0.08 5.05 7.62
C ALA A 140 0.13 5.91 6.36
N ARG A 141 0.64 7.13 6.47
CA ARG A 141 0.95 7.98 5.33
C ARG A 141 2.32 8.62 5.45
N SER A 142 2.86 9.06 4.33
CA SER A 142 3.94 10.04 4.27
C SER A 142 3.41 11.32 3.62
N LYS A 143 4.32 12.20 3.19
CA LYS A 143 3.97 13.38 2.39
C LYS A 143 3.47 13.02 0.98
N THR A 144 3.82 11.84 0.47
CA THR A 144 3.58 11.46 -0.94
C THR A 144 2.91 10.11 -1.10
N GLU A 145 2.87 9.27 -0.06
CA GLU A 145 2.39 7.89 -0.13
C GLU A 145 1.39 7.61 1.00
N VAL A 146 0.53 6.61 0.79
CA VAL A 146 -0.35 6.02 1.81
C VAL A 146 -0.19 4.52 1.77
N LEU A 147 0.00 3.91 2.94
CA LEU A 147 -0.02 2.47 3.13
C LEU A 147 -1.42 2.05 3.58
N PHE A 148 -2.05 1.18 2.80
CA PHE A 148 -3.30 0.54 3.12
C PHE A 148 -3.09 -0.95 3.41
N GLN A 149 -3.91 -1.48 4.32
CA GLN A 149 -4.13 -2.90 4.47
C GLN A 149 -5.26 -3.31 3.52
N THR A 150 -5.05 -4.42 2.84
CA THR A 150 -6.00 -5.00 1.91
C THR A 150 -6.41 -6.39 2.36
N LYS A 151 -7.61 -6.81 1.96
CA LYS A 151 -8.12 -8.18 2.13
C LYS A 151 -8.21 -8.84 0.76
N LEU A 152 -7.57 -9.99 0.59
CA LEU A 152 -7.64 -10.75 -0.65
C LEU A 152 -9.06 -11.27 -0.87
N LEU A 153 -9.59 -11.03 -2.06
CA LEU A 153 -10.88 -11.53 -2.52
C LEU A 153 -10.74 -12.86 -3.25
N GLY A 154 -9.62 -13.06 -3.95
CA GLY A 154 -9.39 -14.26 -4.72
C GLY A 154 -8.34 -14.08 -5.81
N TRP A 155 -8.28 -15.10 -6.65
CA TRP A 155 -7.27 -15.26 -7.69
C TRP A 155 -7.94 -15.69 -8.99
N GLN A 156 -7.61 -15.02 -10.08
CA GLN A 156 -7.89 -15.50 -11.42
C GLN A 156 -6.64 -16.21 -11.95
N THR A 157 -6.83 -17.42 -12.46
CA THR A 157 -5.81 -18.19 -13.18
C THR A 157 -6.30 -18.48 -14.61
N PRO A 158 -5.47 -19.02 -15.52
CA PRO A 158 -5.97 -19.43 -16.83
C PRO A 158 -7.03 -20.54 -16.77
N GLY A 159 -7.04 -21.34 -15.70
CA GLY A 159 -8.00 -22.43 -15.53
C GLY A 159 -9.33 -21.97 -14.96
N GLU A 160 -9.31 -21.13 -13.92
CA GLU A 160 -10.51 -20.75 -13.19
C GLU A 160 -10.30 -19.53 -12.28
N TRP A 161 -11.43 -18.96 -11.85
CA TRP A 161 -11.51 -18.05 -10.71
C TRP A 161 -11.55 -18.84 -9.40
N ARG A 162 -10.76 -18.42 -8.41
CA ARG A 162 -10.73 -18.97 -7.06
C ARG A 162 -11.02 -17.87 -6.06
N ALA A 163 -12.24 -17.87 -5.52
CA ALA A 163 -12.59 -17.01 -4.41
C ALA A 163 -11.85 -17.42 -3.14
N GLN A 164 -11.45 -16.42 -2.35
CA GLN A 164 -10.82 -16.65 -1.07
C GLN A 164 -11.89 -16.94 -0.01
N THR A 165 -11.80 -18.09 0.67
CA THR A 165 -12.78 -18.52 1.68
C THR A 165 -12.47 -18.02 3.10
N THR A 166 -11.26 -17.51 3.31
CA THR A 166 -10.77 -17.05 4.62
C THR A 166 -10.03 -15.73 4.47
N ASP A 167 -10.09 -14.87 5.47
CA ASP A 167 -9.43 -13.57 5.41
C ASP A 167 -7.90 -13.73 5.27
N ILE A 168 -7.38 -13.33 4.10
CA ILE A 168 -5.95 -13.15 3.87
C ILE A 168 -5.68 -11.68 3.68
N PHE A 169 -4.77 -11.14 4.47
CA PHE A 169 -4.41 -9.73 4.42
C PHE A 169 -3.16 -9.53 3.57
N SER A 170 -3.10 -8.39 2.91
CA SER A 170 -1.91 -7.89 2.21
C SER A 170 -1.85 -6.37 2.38
N TYR A 171 -0.89 -5.74 1.72
CA TYR A 171 -0.65 -4.31 1.83
C TYR A 171 -0.44 -3.71 0.46
N VAL A 172 -0.94 -2.50 0.28
CA VAL A 172 -0.69 -1.70 -0.92
C VAL A 172 -0.21 -0.32 -0.52
N ILE A 173 0.81 0.16 -1.21
CA ILE A 173 1.29 1.54 -1.12
C ILE A 173 0.74 2.29 -2.32
N ALA A 174 -0.04 3.31 -2.06
CA ALA A 174 -0.63 4.16 -3.07
C ALA A 174 -0.06 5.59 -3.00
N PRO A 175 0.13 6.27 -4.14
CA PRO A 175 0.43 7.69 -4.17
C PRO A 175 -0.68 8.48 -3.49
N LEU A 176 -0.35 9.39 -2.56
CA LEU A 176 -1.33 10.18 -1.82
C LEU A 176 -2.26 10.98 -2.75
N VAL A 177 -1.74 11.43 -3.89
CA VAL A 177 -2.51 12.16 -4.93
C VAL A 177 -3.60 11.32 -5.59
N ARG A 178 -3.49 9.99 -5.52
CA ARG A 178 -4.49 9.04 -6.01
C ARG A 178 -5.45 8.58 -4.92
N CYS A 179 -5.30 9.07 -3.69
CA CYS A 179 -6.12 8.68 -2.57
C CYS A 179 -7.22 9.72 -2.31
N HIS A 180 -8.33 9.28 -1.69
CA HIS A 180 -9.38 10.19 -1.24
C HIS A 180 -8.80 11.27 -0.32
N SER A 181 -9.22 12.52 -0.52
CA SER A 181 -8.63 13.70 0.14
C SER A 181 -8.64 13.60 1.67
N GLN A 182 -9.59 12.87 2.24
CA GLN A 182 -9.65 12.59 3.68
C GLN A 182 -8.32 12.08 4.25
N PHE A 183 -7.56 11.25 3.52
CA PHE A 183 -6.30 10.66 4.01
C PHE A 183 -5.15 11.68 4.09
N SER A 184 -5.29 12.84 3.44
CA SER A 184 -4.37 13.97 3.61
C SER A 184 -4.77 14.86 4.79
N GLY A 185 -5.98 14.69 5.32
CA GLY A 185 -6.56 15.53 6.35
C GLY A 185 -5.96 15.34 7.75
N PRO A 186 -6.30 16.24 8.68
CA PRO A 186 -5.77 16.25 10.04
C PRO A 186 -6.20 15.01 10.86
N GLY A 187 -7.31 14.35 10.52
CA GLY A 187 -7.74 13.13 11.20
C GLY A 187 -6.74 11.96 11.11
N TRP A 188 -5.80 12.02 10.16
CA TRP A 188 -4.78 10.99 9.92
C TRP A 188 -3.36 11.50 10.17
N SER A 189 -3.19 12.64 10.85
CA SER A 189 -1.88 13.24 11.06
C SER A 189 -0.99 12.47 12.05
N TYR A 190 -1.59 11.65 12.90
CA TYR A 190 -0.86 10.84 13.89
C TYR A 190 -0.10 9.66 13.27
N PHE A 191 -0.39 9.32 12.01
CA PHE A 191 0.23 8.21 11.30
C PHE A 191 1.13 8.70 10.16
N ILE A 192 1.76 9.87 10.33
CA ILE A 192 2.66 10.46 9.34
C ILE A 192 4.10 10.00 9.58
N TYR A 193 4.74 9.51 8.53
CA TYR A 193 6.15 9.17 8.49
C TYR A 193 6.90 10.11 7.52
N GLU A 194 8.08 10.56 7.93
CA GLU A 194 8.97 11.35 7.08
C GLU A 194 9.72 10.48 6.05
N ASP A 195 9.91 9.21 6.38
CA ASP A 195 10.59 8.23 5.55
C ASP A 195 9.67 7.60 4.50
N SER A 196 10.27 6.97 3.48
CA SER A 196 9.54 6.19 2.48
C SER A 196 8.78 5.03 3.12
N LEU A 197 7.46 4.98 2.87
CA LEU A 197 6.61 3.91 3.39
C LEU A 197 6.99 2.55 2.80
N GLN A 198 7.53 2.52 1.58
CA GLN A 198 8.01 1.29 0.95
C GLN A 198 9.10 0.63 1.78
N ARG A 199 10.08 1.41 2.22
CA ARG A 199 11.19 0.93 3.06
C ARG A 199 10.68 0.45 4.42
N LEU A 200 9.82 1.25 5.06
CA LEU A 200 9.30 0.94 6.40
C LEU A 200 8.40 -0.30 6.39
N ALA A 201 7.45 -0.38 5.45
CA ALA A 201 6.55 -1.52 5.31
C ALA A 201 7.31 -2.81 4.97
N LYS A 202 8.28 -2.76 4.06
CA LYS A 202 9.14 -3.91 3.75
C LYS A 202 9.91 -4.39 4.99
N LYS A 203 10.51 -3.46 5.74
CA LYS A 203 11.24 -3.77 6.97
C LYS A 203 10.30 -4.40 8.00
N ALA A 204 9.13 -3.82 8.23
CA ALA A 204 8.12 -4.33 9.16
C ALA A 204 7.66 -5.74 8.78
N LEU A 205 7.26 -5.97 7.53
CA LEU A 205 6.88 -7.29 7.02
C LEU A 205 7.96 -8.34 7.23
N HIS A 206 9.20 -8.00 6.88
CA HIS A 206 10.33 -8.91 7.07
C HIS A 206 10.58 -9.23 8.54
N SER A 207 10.68 -8.21 9.40
CA SER A 207 10.95 -8.37 10.83
C SER A 207 9.83 -9.14 11.54
N VAL A 208 8.57 -8.85 11.25
CA VAL A 208 7.42 -9.56 11.85
C VAL A 208 7.39 -11.01 11.38
N LYS A 209 7.62 -11.27 10.09
CA LYS A 209 7.67 -12.64 9.56
C LYS A 209 8.76 -13.46 10.25
N LEU A 210 9.95 -12.88 10.49
CA LEU A 210 11.03 -13.53 11.22
C LEU A 210 10.67 -13.78 12.70
N HIS A 211 10.12 -12.75 13.36
CA HIS A 211 9.74 -12.78 14.76
C HIS A 211 8.68 -13.86 15.05
N LEU A 212 7.62 -13.91 14.24
CA LEU A 212 6.51 -14.86 14.41
C LEU A 212 6.78 -16.25 13.81
N GLY A 213 7.72 -16.36 12.88
CA GLY A 213 8.08 -17.63 12.25
C GLY A 213 8.89 -18.52 13.19
N ARG A 214 10.22 -18.35 13.18
CA ARG A 214 11.17 -19.21 13.92
C ARG A 214 12.44 -18.48 14.41
N TYR A 215 12.48 -17.15 14.34
CA TYR A 215 13.62 -16.33 14.78
C TYR A 215 13.16 -15.20 15.72
N PRO A 216 12.68 -15.55 16.93
CA PRO A 216 12.05 -14.61 17.87
C PRO A 216 13.02 -13.59 18.47
N LEU A 217 14.33 -13.72 18.21
CA LEU A 217 15.34 -12.75 18.64
C LEU A 217 15.22 -11.40 17.93
N THR A 218 14.46 -11.34 16.83
CA THR A 218 14.16 -10.08 16.14
C THR A 218 13.28 -9.21 17.03
N ARG A 219 13.82 -8.10 17.54
CA ARG A 219 13.05 -7.12 18.30
C ARG A 219 12.17 -6.32 17.36
N LEU A 220 10.86 -6.31 17.64
CA LEU A 220 9.90 -5.44 16.98
C LEU A 220 9.83 -4.12 17.76
N ASP A 221 9.66 -3.01 17.04
CA ASP A 221 9.40 -1.72 17.67
C ASP A 221 7.92 -1.66 18.07
N PRO A 222 7.59 -1.65 19.37
CA PRO A 222 6.20 -1.64 19.83
C PRO A 222 5.48 -0.32 19.56
N SER A 223 6.24 0.75 19.27
CA SER A 223 5.68 2.09 19.00
C SER A 223 5.43 2.35 17.51
N ASP A 224 5.86 1.44 16.62
CA ASP A 224 5.67 1.59 15.19
C ASP A 224 4.30 1.06 14.72
N HIS A 225 3.44 1.97 14.27
CA HIS A 225 2.09 1.65 13.80
C HIS A 225 2.07 0.69 12.61
N ILE A 226 3.04 0.81 11.69
CA ILE A 226 3.18 -0.11 10.55
C ILE A 226 3.46 -1.52 11.07
N THR A 227 4.46 -1.68 11.95
CA THR A 227 4.77 -2.96 12.59
C THR A 227 3.58 -3.53 13.35
N GLY A 228 2.87 -2.72 14.14
CA GLY A 228 1.67 -3.17 14.87
C GLY A 228 0.56 -3.68 13.95
N SER A 229 0.29 -2.98 12.85
CA SER A 229 -0.66 -3.43 11.83
C SER A 229 -0.23 -4.75 11.18
N VAL A 230 1.05 -4.90 10.88
CA VAL A 230 1.63 -6.13 10.32
C VAL A 230 1.51 -7.30 11.29
N VAL A 231 1.86 -7.13 12.56
CA VAL A 231 1.68 -8.17 13.60
C VAL A 231 0.22 -8.61 13.64
N ASN A 232 -0.72 -7.66 13.69
CA ASN A 232 -2.15 -7.98 13.73
C ASN A 232 -2.59 -8.79 12.48
N SER A 233 -2.11 -8.45 11.29
CA SER A 233 -2.41 -9.21 10.07
C SER A 233 -1.88 -10.64 10.11
N PHE A 234 -0.64 -10.85 10.55
CA PHE A 234 -0.06 -12.20 10.65
C PHE A 234 -0.82 -13.05 11.68
N MET A 235 -1.21 -12.46 12.81
CA MET A 235 -2.00 -13.15 13.84
C MET A 235 -3.40 -13.53 13.35
N ARG A 236 -4.03 -12.66 12.54
CA ARG A 236 -5.37 -12.93 11.98
C ARG A 236 -5.34 -13.79 10.71
N SER A 237 -4.21 -13.84 10.00
CA SER A 237 -4.04 -14.61 8.78
C SER A 237 -2.67 -15.29 8.71
N PRO A 238 -2.54 -16.50 9.28
CA PRO A 238 -1.30 -17.28 9.23
C PRO A 238 -0.85 -17.61 7.80
N ALA A 239 -1.77 -17.63 6.83
CA ALA A 239 -1.46 -17.80 5.42
C ALA A 239 -0.48 -16.73 4.89
N LEU A 240 -0.41 -15.56 5.54
CA LEU A 240 0.52 -14.48 5.18
C LEU A 240 1.99 -14.93 5.26
N HIS A 241 2.33 -15.95 6.05
CA HIS A 241 3.67 -16.54 6.07
C HIS A 241 4.11 -17.15 4.74
N ALA A 242 3.17 -17.56 3.88
CA ALA A 242 3.47 -18.13 2.57
C ALA A 242 3.93 -17.07 1.55
N PHE A 243 3.52 -15.81 1.74
CA PHE A 243 3.84 -14.68 0.86
C PHE A 243 5.26 -14.17 1.07
N GLU A 244 5.80 -13.55 0.04
CA GLU A 244 7.10 -12.89 0.11
C GLU A 244 7.01 -11.52 0.78
N THR A 245 8.13 -11.04 1.34
CA THR A 245 8.19 -9.75 2.06
C THR A 245 8.85 -8.64 1.25
N HIS A 246 9.28 -8.90 0.01
CA HIS A 246 9.85 -7.88 -0.87
C HIS A 246 8.74 -7.04 -1.51
N LEU A 247 9.05 -6.14 -2.44
CA LEU A 247 8.01 -5.36 -3.13
C LEU A 247 7.51 -6.13 -4.35
N GLY A 248 6.20 -6.25 -4.52
CA GLY A 248 5.63 -6.94 -5.67
C GLY A 248 6.13 -6.34 -6.99
N THR A 249 6.52 -7.22 -7.92
CA THR A 249 7.03 -6.89 -9.26
C THR A 249 5.91 -6.64 -10.28
N GLY A 250 4.69 -7.05 -9.94
CA GLY A 250 3.50 -6.91 -10.75
C GLY A 250 2.90 -5.51 -10.80
N MET A 251 2.00 -5.30 -11.77
CA MET A 251 1.23 -4.07 -11.88
C MET A 251 -0.01 -4.14 -10.98
N THR A 252 -0.21 -3.14 -10.12
CA THR A 252 -1.41 -3.02 -9.29
C THR A 252 -2.22 -1.81 -9.73
N VAL A 253 -3.49 -2.02 -10.10
CA VAL A 253 -4.44 -0.98 -10.54
C VAL A 253 -5.76 -1.14 -9.81
N ALA A 254 -6.63 -0.14 -9.87
CA ALA A 254 -8.02 -0.31 -9.46
C ALA A 254 -8.75 -1.15 -10.51
N VAL A 255 -9.72 -1.96 -10.09
CA VAL A 255 -10.50 -2.80 -11.02
C VAL A 255 -11.23 -1.94 -12.07
N ASP A 256 -11.75 -0.79 -11.66
CA ASP A 256 -12.43 0.16 -12.57
C ASP A 256 -11.50 0.75 -13.64
N ASP A 257 -10.19 0.75 -13.41
CA ASP A 257 -9.19 1.28 -14.34
C ASP A 257 -8.68 0.21 -15.34
N VAL A 258 -9.04 -1.08 -15.18
CA VAL A 258 -8.49 -2.19 -15.99
C VAL A 258 -8.80 -2.04 -17.48
N HIS A 259 -9.96 -1.47 -17.82
CA HIS A 259 -10.41 -1.28 -19.19
C HIS A 259 -9.87 -0.01 -19.84
N LEU A 260 -9.14 0.82 -19.09
CA LEU A 260 -8.55 2.02 -19.67
C LEU A 260 -7.49 1.60 -20.70
N PRO A 261 -7.50 2.18 -21.91
CA PRO A 261 -6.40 1.97 -22.83
C PRO A 261 -5.12 2.43 -22.16
N LEU A 262 -4.09 1.58 -22.08
CA LEU A 262 -2.76 1.95 -21.58
C LEU A 262 -2.22 3.24 -22.20
N LYS A 263 -2.69 3.58 -23.42
CA LYS A 263 -2.31 4.76 -24.19
C LYS A 263 -3.14 6.02 -23.94
N ALA A 264 -4.24 5.96 -23.18
CA ALA A 264 -5.21 7.07 -23.10
C ALA A 264 -4.61 8.39 -22.58
N ASP A 265 -3.54 8.29 -21.78
CA ASP A 265 -2.82 9.45 -21.21
C ASP A 265 -1.30 9.39 -21.51
N MET A 266 -0.87 8.51 -22.43
CA MET A 266 0.54 8.43 -22.83
C MET A 266 0.81 9.47 -23.92
N ILE A 267 1.61 10.49 -23.58
CA ILE A 267 2.20 11.38 -24.59
C ILE A 267 3.16 10.52 -25.42
N GLN A 268 2.96 10.51 -26.74
CA GLN A 268 3.88 9.84 -27.65
C GLN A 268 5.28 10.45 -27.47
N PRO A 269 6.34 9.64 -27.26
CA PRO A 269 7.68 10.19 -27.13
C PRO A 269 7.99 11.03 -28.38
N PRO A 270 8.71 12.17 -28.24
CA PRO A 270 9.14 12.96 -29.39
C PRO A 270 9.86 12.07 -30.42
N PHE A 271 9.68 12.37 -31.71
CA PHE A 271 10.27 11.61 -32.81
C PHE A 271 11.79 11.44 -32.71
N GLU A 272 12.47 12.31 -31.96
CA GLU A 272 13.91 12.28 -31.67
C GLU A 272 14.34 11.05 -30.84
N PHE A 273 13.40 10.33 -30.22
CA PHE A 273 13.62 9.10 -29.47
C PHE A 273 13.44 7.83 -30.30
N GLU A 274 13.22 7.93 -31.62
CA GLU A 274 13.38 6.78 -32.51
C GLU A 274 14.84 6.32 -32.41
N SER A 275 15.03 5.23 -31.66
CA SER A 275 16.31 4.55 -31.57
C SER A 275 16.79 4.32 -33.00
N ALA A 276 17.92 4.94 -33.36
CA ALA A 276 18.65 4.65 -34.57
C ALA A 276 19.18 3.21 -34.47
N ALA A 277 18.27 2.24 -34.53
CA ALA A 277 18.62 0.85 -34.73
C ALA A 277 19.31 0.82 -36.10
N PRO A 278 20.57 0.38 -36.18
CA PRO A 278 21.28 0.33 -37.44
C PRO A 278 20.45 -0.54 -38.38
N THR A 279 19.99 0.07 -39.48
CA THR A 279 19.33 -0.64 -40.56
C THR A 279 20.37 -1.62 -41.08
N VAL A 280 20.26 -2.90 -40.69
CA VAL A 280 21.07 -3.96 -41.26
C VAL A 280 20.62 -4.06 -42.71
N SER A 281 21.36 -3.38 -43.58
CA SER A 281 21.17 -3.41 -45.01
C SER A 281 21.33 -4.86 -45.44
N SER A 282 20.21 -5.49 -45.81
CA SER A 282 20.15 -6.83 -46.37
C SER A 282 21.03 -6.86 -47.62
N VAL A 283 22.22 -7.44 -47.49
CA VAL A 283 23.07 -7.76 -48.65
C VAL A 283 22.37 -8.86 -49.43
N ALA A 284 21.94 -8.53 -50.64
CA ALA A 284 21.29 -9.46 -51.56
C ALA A 284 22.21 -10.68 -51.83
N PRO A 285 21.68 -11.91 -51.86
CA PRO A 285 22.47 -13.07 -52.24
C PRO A 285 22.80 -13.02 -53.74
N ILE A 286 24.09 -13.07 -54.05
CA ILE A 286 24.61 -13.28 -55.41
C ILE A 286 24.22 -14.69 -55.85
N ILE A 287 23.35 -14.80 -56.84
CA ILE A 287 23.03 -16.07 -57.51
C ILE A 287 24.22 -16.38 -58.44
N ALA A 288 25.05 -17.35 -58.05
CA ALA A 288 26.02 -17.95 -58.95
C ALA A 288 25.35 -19.08 -59.73
N SER A 289 25.14 -18.86 -61.03
CA SER A 289 24.75 -19.90 -61.99
C SER A 289 26.01 -20.68 -62.37
N TYR A 290 26.05 -21.97 -62.10
CA TYR A 290 27.00 -22.89 -62.73
C TYR A 290 26.24 -23.79 -63.70
N THR A 291 26.58 -23.65 -64.98
CA THR A 291 26.40 -24.64 -66.04
C THR A 291 27.49 -25.68 -65.98
#